data_AF-A0A2D5A7K8-F1
#
_entry.id   AF-A0A2D5A7K8-F1
#
_cell.length_a   1.000
_cell.length_b   1.000
_cell.length_c   1.000
_cell.angle_alpha   90.00
_cell.angle_beta   90.00
_cell.angle_gamma   90.00
#
_symmetry.space_group_name_H-M   'P 1'
#
loop_
_entity.id
_entity.type
_entity.pdbx_description
1 polymer ?
#
loop_
_entity_poly.entity_id
_entity_poly.type
_entity_poly.pdbx_seq_one_letter_code
_entity_poly.pdbx_strand_id
1 'polypeptide(L)'
;MITSRDEGFRRKDDTPRKVRNGIRLRTKDEEVAFNWPAGAWLDQLLAPYGDDARSEGLEFARRGQTVMLNVEPGRITATVQDAAPRPFEVRIEFEPIGREDWDQIVNSMAREAKYTAKLVSGDISAEIAEPFAAAGLALLPDPAQVTVKCDCGVEFCRHAVAVLYLVAERMESDPLMILTLRGLYGPRFLERLQEARLLATSGVSRAHPIPGTAVTIRALPPMEQAIENFWNTGTGLETFRRERRMEYAPHALLRRLGNAPLEGRFPLVGLLASIYDSVAVAARRQLDELDDVAVAVAPPPEVDDTGGREHDEPDDAEALDT
;
A
#
# COMPACT_ATOMS: atom_id res chain seq x y z
N MET A 1 -37.94 -75.13 3.16
CA MET A 1 -37.88 -73.88 2.37
C MET A 1 -37.68 -72.73 3.34
N ILE A 2 -36.46 -72.19 3.39
CA ILE A 2 -36.10 -71.04 4.22
C ILE A 2 -35.51 -69.99 3.28
N THR A 3 -36.29 -68.94 2.99
CA THR A 3 -35.89 -67.58 2.56
C THR A 3 -37.20 -66.77 2.67
N SER A 4 -37.27 -65.56 3.22
CA SER A 4 -36.41 -64.41 3.04
C SER A 4 -36.49 -63.53 4.29
N ARG A 5 -35.33 -63.03 4.73
CA ARG A 5 -35.19 -61.99 5.74
C ARG A 5 -35.50 -60.66 5.06
N ASP A 6 -36.55 -59.97 5.50
CA ASP A 6 -36.76 -58.55 5.19
C ASP A 6 -35.60 -57.74 5.79
N GLU A 7 -34.57 -57.50 4.99
CA GLU A 7 -33.55 -56.51 5.30
C GLU A 7 -34.15 -55.13 5.03
N GLY A 8 -34.77 -54.57 6.08
CA GLY A 8 -35.32 -53.22 6.07
C GLY A 8 -34.28 -52.21 5.59
N PHE A 9 -34.63 -51.51 4.52
CA PHE A 9 -33.91 -50.37 3.98
C PHE A 9 -33.86 -49.27 5.05
N ARG A 10 -32.78 -49.23 5.85
CA ARG A 10 -32.57 -48.14 6.81
C ARG A 10 -32.42 -46.85 6.01
N ARG A 11 -33.42 -45.96 6.14
CA ARG A 11 -33.35 -44.58 5.65
C ARG A 11 -32.07 -43.97 6.25
N LYS A 12 -31.08 -43.68 5.40
CA LYS A 12 -29.86 -43.00 5.81
C LYS A 12 -30.31 -41.69 6.47
N ASP A 13 -29.86 -41.42 7.69
CA ASP A 13 -30.14 -40.14 8.35
C ASP A 13 -29.67 -39.02 7.42
N ASP A 14 -30.62 -38.24 6.91
CA ASP A 14 -30.39 -37.10 6.01
C ASP A 14 -29.90 -35.86 6.79
N THR A 15 -29.60 -36.06 8.07
CA THR A 15 -29.17 -35.00 8.97
C THR A 15 -27.67 -34.78 8.82
N PRO A 16 -27.21 -33.54 8.58
CA PRO A 16 -25.79 -33.23 8.50
C PRO A 16 -25.06 -33.67 9.78
N ARG A 17 -23.94 -34.38 9.62
CA ARG A 17 -23.10 -34.77 10.76
C ARG A 17 -22.46 -33.52 11.36
N LYS A 18 -22.43 -33.41 12.68
CA LYS A 18 -21.83 -32.25 13.35
C LYS A 18 -20.31 -32.29 13.24
N VAL A 19 -19.70 -31.18 12.84
CA VAL A 19 -18.25 -30.98 12.90
C VAL A 19 -17.86 -30.40 14.25
N ARG A 20 -16.83 -30.96 14.88
CA ARG A 20 -16.21 -30.36 16.07
C ARG A 20 -15.23 -29.28 15.61
N ASN A 21 -15.42 -28.06 16.10
CA ASN A 21 -14.57 -26.89 15.79
C ASN A 21 -14.50 -26.55 14.30
N GLY A 22 -15.58 -26.75 13.54
CA GLY A 22 -15.61 -26.34 12.14
C GLY A 22 -15.58 -24.82 11.99
N ILE A 23 -15.06 -24.38 10.85
CA ILE A 23 -14.99 -22.98 10.44
C ILE A 23 -16.41 -22.51 10.17
N ARG A 24 -16.81 -21.45 10.87
CA ARG A 24 -18.15 -20.88 10.81
C ARG A 24 -18.10 -19.38 10.59
N LEU A 25 -19.16 -18.85 9.98
CA LEU A 25 -19.39 -17.42 9.92
C LEU A 25 -19.44 -16.84 11.34
N ARG A 26 -18.74 -15.73 11.53
CA ARG A 26 -18.73 -14.94 12.76
C ARG A 26 -19.91 -13.98 12.80
N THR A 27 -20.33 -13.43 11.67
CA THR A 27 -21.50 -12.56 11.61
C THR A 27 -22.76 -13.33 12.01
N LYS A 28 -23.61 -12.65 12.79
CA LYS A 28 -24.90 -13.17 13.27
C LYS A 28 -26.08 -12.46 12.63
N ASP A 29 -25.82 -11.49 11.76
CA ASP A 29 -26.85 -10.70 11.11
C ASP A 29 -27.71 -11.60 10.23
N GLU A 30 -29.03 -11.36 10.21
CA GLU A 30 -29.98 -12.15 9.43
C GLU A 30 -29.67 -12.02 7.94
N GLU A 31 -29.43 -10.80 7.48
CA GLU A 31 -28.93 -10.45 6.16
C GLU A 31 -27.42 -10.24 6.23
N VAL A 32 -26.67 -11.07 5.48
CA VAL A 32 -25.22 -10.98 5.45
C VAL A 32 -24.81 -10.04 4.32
N ALA A 33 -24.36 -8.84 4.70
CA ALA A 33 -23.79 -7.87 3.80
C ALA A 33 -22.30 -7.67 4.09
N PHE A 34 -21.49 -7.64 3.03
CA PHE A 34 -20.06 -7.37 3.10
C PHE A 34 -19.73 -6.09 2.35
N ASN A 35 -18.68 -5.39 2.77
CA ASN A 35 -18.16 -4.24 2.07
C ASN A 35 -17.51 -4.65 0.75
N TRP A 36 -17.30 -3.68 -0.13
CA TRP A 36 -16.47 -3.90 -1.31
C TRP A 36 -15.01 -4.11 -0.84
N PRO A 37 -14.26 -5.09 -1.39
CA PRO A 37 -14.58 -5.95 -2.55
C PRO A 37 -15.35 -7.25 -2.22
N ALA A 38 -15.41 -7.67 -0.96
CA ALA A 38 -15.94 -8.97 -0.56
C ALA A 38 -17.41 -9.18 -0.96
N GLY A 39 -18.27 -8.18 -0.75
CA GLY A 39 -19.68 -8.24 -1.12
C GLY A 39 -19.89 -8.38 -2.63
N ALA A 40 -19.25 -7.50 -3.41
CA ALA A 40 -19.33 -7.55 -4.87
C ALA A 40 -18.78 -8.86 -5.45
N TRP A 41 -17.71 -9.41 -4.86
CA TRP A 41 -17.17 -10.72 -5.23
C TRP A 41 -18.17 -11.85 -4.93
N LEU A 42 -18.78 -11.83 -3.74
CA LEU A 42 -19.76 -12.83 -3.33
C LEU A 42 -21.00 -12.82 -4.22
N ASP A 43 -21.55 -11.63 -4.48
CA ASP A 43 -22.75 -11.44 -5.29
C ASP A 43 -22.55 -11.97 -6.72
N GLN A 44 -21.40 -11.67 -7.33
CA GLN A 44 -21.06 -12.15 -8.66
C GLN A 44 -20.99 -13.68 -8.74
N LEU A 45 -20.40 -14.33 -7.73
CA LEU A 45 -20.29 -15.79 -7.71
C LEU A 45 -21.56 -16.50 -7.28
N LEU A 46 -22.43 -15.84 -6.50
CA LEU A 46 -23.73 -16.39 -6.11
C LEU A 46 -24.83 -16.15 -7.14
N ALA A 47 -24.63 -15.30 -8.13
CA ALA A 47 -25.61 -15.00 -9.18
C ALA A 47 -26.23 -16.24 -9.87
N PRO A 48 -25.49 -17.32 -10.20
CA PRO A 48 -26.09 -18.50 -10.82
C PRO A 48 -26.76 -19.48 -9.83
N TYR A 49 -26.67 -19.25 -8.52
CA TYR A 49 -27.20 -20.16 -7.50
C TYR A 49 -28.68 -19.83 -7.19
N GLY A 50 -29.51 -20.86 -7.08
CA GLY A 50 -30.90 -20.72 -6.65
C GLY A 50 -31.05 -20.39 -5.16
N ASP A 51 -32.20 -19.84 -4.77
CA ASP A 51 -32.49 -19.38 -3.40
C ASP A 51 -32.36 -20.50 -2.35
N ASP A 52 -32.77 -21.72 -2.67
CA ASP A 52 -32.65 -22.87 -1.77
C ASP A 52 -31.18 -23.21 -1.49
N ALA A 53 -30.35 -23.28 -2.54
CA ALA A 53 -28.91 -23.52 -2.36
C ALA A 53 -28.22 -22.39 -1.59
N ARG A 54 -28.67 -21.13 -1.80
CA ARG A 54 -28.15 -19.95 -1.10
C ARG A 54 -28.47 -19.98 0.39
N SER A 55 -29.73 -20.23 0.73
CA SER A 55 -30.20 -20.31 2.12
C SER A 55 -29.58 -21.51 2.86
N GLU A 56 -29.61 -22.71 2.28
CA GLU A 56 -28.98 -23.89 2.88
C GLU A 56 -27.47 -23.71 3.05
N GLY A 57 -26.79 -23.17 2.05
CA GLY A 57 -25.34 -22.93 2.12
C GLY A 57 -24.97 -21.92 3.20
N LEU A 58 -25.74 -20.84 3.35
CA LEU A 58 -25.57 -19.87 4.43
C LEU A 58 -25.78 -20.53 5.81
N GLU A 59 -26.77 -21.41 5.96
CA GLU A 59 -26.96 -22.17 7.19
C GLU A 59 -25.77 -23.07 7.51
N PHE A 60 -25.21 -23.76 6.51
CA PHE A 60 -24.01 -24.60 6.68
C PHE A 60 -22.80 -23.79 7.12
N ALA A 61 -22.61 -22.60 6.53
CA ALA A 61 -21.56 -21.66 6.92
C ALA A 61 -21.76 -21.17 8.36
N ARG A 62 -23.00 -20.87 8.79
CA ARG A 62 -23.30 -20.47 10.19
C ARG A 62 -23.12 -21.61 11.20
N ARG A 63 -23.49 -22.84 10.83
CA ARG A 63 -23.40 -24.04 11.68
C ARG A 63 -21.96 -24.54 11.87
N GLY A 64 -21.02 -24.05 11.07
CA GLY A 64 -19.62 -24.49 11.13
C GLY A 64 -19.41 -25.86 10.53
N GLN A 65 -20.05 -26.14 9.39
CA GLN A 65 -19.90 -27.43 8.71
C GLN A 65 -18.62 -27.55 7.88
N THR A 66 -17.89 -26.46 7.69
CA THR A 66 -16.62 -26.45 6.96
C THR A 66 -15.50 -26.93 7.87
N VAL A 67 -14.90 -28.08 7.56
CA VAL A 67 -13.81 -28.68 8.35
C VAL A 67 -12.49 -27.98 8.08
N MET A 68 -12.24 -27.62 6.82
CA MET A 68 -11.00 -27.01 6.35
C MET A 68 -11.32 -26.01 5.24
N LEU A 69 -10.59 -24.90 5.21
CA LEU A 69 -10.65 -23.89 4.17
C LEU A 69 -9.23 -23.34 3.95
N ASN A 70 -8.69 -23.54 2.76
CA ASN A 70 -7.40 -23.02 2.34
C ASN A 70 -7.57 -22.11 1.12
N VAL A 71 -6.83 -21.01 1.11
CA VAL A 71 -6.84 -20.02 0.03
C VAL A 71 -5.41 -19.87 -0.46
N GLU A 72 -5.20 -20.18 -1.73
CA GLU A 72 -3.93 -20.15 -2.44
C GLU A 72 -4.05 -19.20 -3.64
N PRO A 73 -2.94 -18.77 -4.24
CA PRO A 73 -2.98 -17.98 -5.45
C PRO A 73 -3.82 -18.65 -6.56
N GLY A 74 -4.93 -18.03 -6.94
CA GLY A 74 -5.86 -18.53 -7.97
C GLY A 74 -6.70 -19.75 -7.56
N ARG A 75 -6.71 -20.17 -6.29
CA ARG A 75 -7.41 -21.39 -5.86
C ARG A 75 -7.93 -21.33 -4.44
N ILE A 76 -9.15 -21.83 -4.23
CA ILE A 76 -9.72 -22.12 -2.91
C ILE A 76 -9.98 -23.62 -2.84
N THR A 77 -9.55 -24.25 -1.75
CA THR A 77 -9.87 -25.64 -1.43
C THR A 77 -10.52 -25.73 -0.07
N ALA A 78 -11.59 -26.51 0.04
CA ALA A 78 -12.32 -26.66 1.29
C ALA A 78 -12.93 -28.06 1.40
N THR A 79 -13.20 -28.46 2.63
CA THR A 79 -13.94 -29.70 2.91
C THR A 79 -15.15 -29.39 3.79
N VAL A 80 -16.34 -29.76 3.33
CA VAL A 80 -17.61 -29.45 4.00
C VAL A 80 -18.30 -30.75 4.41
N GLN A 81 -18.64 -30.85 5.69
CA GLN A 81 -19.34 -32.01 6.23
C GLN A 81 -20.84 -31.89 6.01
N ASP A 82 -21.46 -33.01 5.62
CA ASP A 82 -22.90 -33.14 5.47
C ASP A 82 -23.36 -34.49 6.06
N ALA A 83 -24.45 -35.08 5.57
CA ALA A 83 -24.93 -36.40 6.00
C ALA A 83 -23.94 -37.54 5.70
N ALA A 84 -23.15 -37.41 4.62
CA ALA A 84 -22.19 -38.41 4.17
C ALA A 84 -21.06 -38.64 5.20
N PRO A 85 -20.56 -39.89 5.41
CA PRO A 85 -19.47 -40.13 6.36
C PRO A 85 -18.15 -39.42 6.03
N ARG A 86 -17.88 -39.20 4.75
CA ARG A 86 -16.73 -38.44 4.25
C ARG A 86 -17.19 -37.01 3.92
N PRO A 87 -16.49 -35.96 4.39
CA PRO A 87 -16.74 -34.59 3.96
C PRO A 87 -16.58 -34.43 2.45
N PHE A 88 -17.40 -33.59 1.83
CA PHE A 88 -17.30 -33.23 0.43
C PHE A 88 -16.16 -32.24 0.20
N GLU A 89 -15.41 -32.43 -0.88
CA GLU A 89 -14.32 -31.55 -1.30
C GLU A 89 -14.84 -30.51 -2.31
N VAL A 90 -14.65 -29.24 -1.96
CA VAL A 90 -14.97 -28.09 -2.80
C VAL A 90 -13.66 -27.48 -3.31
N ARG A 91 -13.57 -27.29 -4.62
CA ARG A 91 -12.47 -26.57 -5.28
C ARG A 91 -13.03 -25.43 -6.11
N ILE A 92 -12.48 -24.23 -5.92
CA ILE A 92 -12.82 -23.04 -6.71
C ILE A 92 -11.53 -22.53 -7.32
N GLU A 93 -11.47 -22.50 -8.64
CA GLU A 93 -10.29 -22.11 -9.40
C GLU A 93 -10.59 -20.84 -10.18
N PHE A 94 -9.63 -19.92 -10.21
CA PHE A 94 -9.72 -18.62 -10.88
C PHE A 94 -8.63 -18.54 -11.93
N GLU A 95 -8.94 -17.98 -13.11
CA GLU A 95 -7.92 -17.66 -14.09
C GLU A 95 -6.96 -16.60 -13.53
N PRO A 96 -5.65 -16.91 -13.39
CA PRO A 96 -4.69 -15.97 -12.82
C PRO A 96 -4.35 -14.86 -13.83
N ILE A 97 -4.07 -13.66 -13.32
CA ILE A 97 -3.52 -12.58 -14.15
C ILE A 97 -2.09 -12.94 -14.57
N GLY A 98 -1.76 -12.69 -15.84
CA GLY A 98 -0.44 -12.94 -16.41
C GLY A 98 0.67 -12.12 -15.75
N ARG A 99 1.92 -12.60 -15.84
CA ARG A 99 3.06 -11.91 -15.24
C ARG A 99 3.26 -10.49 -15.81
N GLU A 100 3.15 -10.36 -17.14
CA GLU A 100 3.33 -9.08 -17.84
C GLU A 100 2.25 -8.07 -17.43
N ASP A 101 1.00 -8.50 -17.33
CA ASP A 101 -0.11 -7.67 -16.85
C ASP A 101 0.08 -7.24 -15.40
N TRP A 102 0.55 -8.14 -14.52
CA TRP A 102 0.90 -7.79 -13.15
C TRP A 102 1.99 -6.72 -13.10
N ASP A 103 3.03 -6.85 -13.93
CA ASP A 103 4.11 -5.88 -13.99
C ASP A 103 3.59 -4.51 -14.50
N GLN A 104 2.67 -4.50 -15.48
CA GLN A 104 2.00 -3.28 -15.93
C GLN A 104 1.16 -2.62 -14.82
N ILE A 105 0.34 -3.40 -14.11
CA ILE A 105 -0.52 -2.93 -13.01
C ILE A 105 0.34 -2.34 -11.89
N VAL A 106 1.39 -3.06 -11.47
CA VAL A 106 2.30 -2.62 -10.40
C VAL A 106 3.01 -1.33 -10.79
N ASN A 107 3.55 -1.25 -12.02
CA ASN A 107 4.24 -0.04 -12.49
C ASN A 107 3.29 1.15 -12.63
N SER A 108 2.05 0.92 -13.04
CA SER A 108 1.02 1.96 -13.09
C SER A 108 0.70 2.49 -11.68
N MET A 109 0.43 1.57 -10.75
CA MET A 109 0.15 1.93 -9.35
C MET A 109 1.32 2.62 -8.66
N ALA A 110 2.56 2.24 -8.97
CA ALA A 110 3.77 2.82 -8.36
C ALA A 110 3.95 4.31 -8.66
N ARG A 111 3.35 4.83 -9.74
CA ARG A 111 3.43 6.25 -10.12
C ARG A 111 2.63 7.17 -9.19
N GLU A 112 1.58 6.65 -8.56
CA GLU A 112 0.70 7.44 -7.71
C GLU A 112 0.79 7.01 -6.25
N ALA A 113 1.12 7.98 -5.39
CA ALA A 113 1.37 7.69 -3.98
C ALA A 113 0.18 7.08 -3.24
N LYS A 114 -1.03 7.42 -3.69
CA LYS A 114 -2.32 7.07 -3.08
C LYS A 114 -2.57 5.57 -3.04
N TYR A 115 -2.22 4.83 -4.10
CA TYR A 115 -2.50 3.39 -4.18
C TYR A 115 -1.68 2.59 -3.16
N THR A 116 -0.38 2.89 -3.03
CA THR A 116 0.46 2.23 -2.02
C THR A 116 -0.05 2.52 -0.61
N ALA A 117 -0.43 3.77 -0.32
CA ALA A 117 -0.91 4.15 1.00
C ALA A 117 -2.19 3.37 1.38
N LYS A 118 -3.17 3.33 0.47
CA LYS A 118 -4.42 2.59 0.64
C LYS A 118 -4.18 1.09 0.84
N LEU A 119 -3.39 0.47 -0.04
CA LEU A 119 -3.13 -0.97 0.02
C LEU A 119 -2.33 -1.39 1.26
N VAL A 120 -1.39 -0.57 1.73
CA VAL A 120 -0.66 -0.83 2.98
C VAL A 120 -1.57 -0.73 4.20
N SER A 121 -2.58 0.14 4.17
CA SER A 121 -3.62 0.18 5.22
C SER A 121 -4.70 -0.89 5.07
N GLY A 122 -4.61 -1.76 4.06
CA GLY A 122 -5.65 -2.75 3.74
C GLY A 122 -6.93 -2.14 3.16
N ASP A 123 -6.90 -0.87 2.76
CA ASP A 123 -8.01 -0.18 2.11
C ASP A 123 -8.04 -0.57 0.63
N ILE A 124 -8.97 -1.46 0.29
CA ILE A 124 -9.31 -1.78 -1.09
C ILE A 124 -10.64 -1.09 -1.38
N SER A 125 -10.55 0.18 -1.79
CA SER A 125 -11.66 0.98 -2.33
C SER A 125 -11.81 0.79 -3.84
N ALA A 126 -12.97 1.10 -4.43
CA ALA A 126 -13.23 0.93 -5.87
C ALA A 126 -12.17 1.56 -6.79
N GLU A 127 -11.52 2.64 -6.35
CA GLU A 127 -10.39 3.28 -7.05
C GLU A 127 -9.19 2.32 -7.28
N ILE A 128 -8.99 1.32 -6.42
CA ILE A 128 -7.95 0.29 -6.59
C ILE A 128 -8.19 -0.56 -7.85
N ALA A 129 -9.43 -0.59 -8.37
CA ALA A 129 -9.74 -1.29 -9.61
C ALA A 129 -9.33 -0.49 -10.87
N GLU A 130 -9.09 0.82 -10.78
CA GLU A 130 -8.75 1.67 -11.93
C GLU A 130 -7.48 1.20 -12.67
N PRO A 131 -6.37 0.85 -12.00
CA PRO A 131 -5.16 0.39 -12.68
C PRO A 131 -5.33 -0.98 -13.35
N PHE A 132 -6.26 -1.81 -12.87
CA PHE A 132 -6.63 -3.07 -13.52
C PHE A 132 -7.41 -2.75 -14.81
N ALA A 133 -8.40 -1.87 -14.74
CA ALA A 133 -9.20 -1.46 -15.89
C ALA A 133 -8.33 -0.81 -16.99
N ALA A 134 -7.34 -0.01 -16.61
CA ALA A 134 -6.37 0.58 -17.54
C ALA A 134 -5.49 -0.48 -18.25
N ALA A 135 -5.32 -1.66 -17.67
CA ALA A 135 -4.67 -2.81 -18.29
C ALA A 135 -5.66 -3.74 -19.04
N GLY A 136 -6.93 -3.34 -19.17
CA GLY A 136 -7.96 -4.15 -19.82
C GLY A 136 -8.46 -5.33 -18.96
N LEU A 137 -8.20 -5.31 -17.65
CA LEU A 137 -8.52 -6.37 -16.71
C LEU A 137 -9.48 -5.90 -15.62
N ALA A 138 -10.12 -6.86 -14.94
CA ALA A 138 -10.89 -6.60 -13.73
C ALA A 138 -10.14 -7.10 -12.48
N LEU A 139 -10.26 -6.34 -11.39
CA LEU A 139 -9.79 -6.76 -10.06
C LEU A 139 -10.63 -7.92 -9.53
N LEU A 140 -11.96 -7.81 -9.65
CA LEU A 140 -12.86 -8.92 -9.35
C LEU A 140 -12.75 -9.97 -10.46
N PRO A 141 -12.57 -11.27 -10.13
CA PRO A 141 -12.59 -12.33 -11.12
C PRO A 141 -13.93 -12.35 -11.87
N ASP A 142 -13.89 -12.45 -13.20
CA ASP A 142 -15.09 -12.66 -14.01
C ASP A 142 -15.68 -14.05 -13.67
N PRO A 143 -16.97 -14.17 -13.31
CA PRO A 143 -17.62 -15.46 -13.08
C PRO A 143 -17.43 -16.48 -14.20
N ALA A 144 -17.30 -16.03 -15.47
CA ALA A 144 -17.03 -16.91 -16.60
C ALA A 144 -15.61 -17.55 -16.57
N GLN A 145 -14.69 -16.94 -15.81
CA GLN A 145 -13.32 -17.41 -15.59
C GLN A 145 -13.16 -18.12 -14.24
N VAL A 146 -14.26 -18.45 -13.57
CA VAL A 146 -14.27 -19.16 -12.29
C VAL A 146 -14.85 -20.55 -12.47
N THR A 147 -14.06 -21.57 -12.10
CA THR A 147 -14.52 -22.96 -12.10
C THR A 147 -14.79 -23.41 -10.67
N VAL A 148 -16.05 -23.72 -10.36
CA VAL A 148 -16.46 -24.28 -9.07
C VAL A 148 -16.74 -25.78 -9.25
N LYS A 149 -16.08 -26.62 -8.45
CA LYS A 149 -16.28 -28.08 -8.44
C LYS A 149 -16.53 -28.56 -7.02
N CYS A 150 -17.52 -29.43 -6.86
CA CYS A 150 -17.81 -30.15 -5.64
C CYS A 150 -18.01 -31.63 -5.96
N ASP A 151 -17.44 -32.53 -5.16
CA ASP A 151 -17.61 -33.98 -5.33
C ASP A 151 -18.99 -34.52 -4.85
N CYS A 152 -19.91 -33.63 -4.44
CA CYS A 152 -21.29 -33.99 -4.11
C CYS A 152 -22.17 -34.34 -5.34
N GLY A 153 -21.67 -34.08 -6.55
CA GLY A 153 -22.35 -34.43 -7.80
C GLY A 153 -23.50 -33.49 -8.22
N VAL A 154 -23.69 -32.37 -7.51
CA VAL A 154 -24.71 -31.36 -7.80
C VAL A 154 -24.03 -30.07 -8.25
N GLU A 155 -24.41 -29.54 -9.42
CA GLU A 155 -24.02 -28.20 -9.85
C GLU A 155 -24.68 -27.14 -8.96
N PHE A 156 -23.97 -26.05 -8.67
CA PHE A 156 -24.47 -24.99 -7.78
C PHE A 156 -24.93 -25.48 -6.40
N CYS A 157 -24.16 -26.39 -5.79
CA CYS A 157 -24.50 -26.98 -4.49
C CYS A 157 -24.35 -26.01 -3.30
N ARG A 158 -25.08 -26.30 -2.22
CA ARG A 158 -24.96 -25.60 -0.92
C ARG A 158 -23.56 -25.63 -0.31
N HIS A 159 -22.74 -26.65 -0.59
CA HIS A 159 -21.37 -26.74 -0.05
C HIS A 159 -20.48 -25.65 -0.63
N ALA A 160 -20.58 -25.40 -1.94
CA ALA A 160 -19.87 -24.31 -2.59
C ALA A 160 -20.33 -22.96 -2.05
N VAL A 161 -21.64 -22.75 -1.88
CA VAL A 161 -22.17 -21.53 -1.25
C VAL A 161 -21.60 -21.32 0.15
N ALA A 162 -21.56 -22.37 0.98
CA ALA A 162 -21.02 -22.25 2.33
C ALA A 162 -19.55 -21.78 2.32
N VAL A 163 -18.76 -22.28 1.37
CA VAL A 163 -17.36 -21.86 1.16
C VAL A 163 -17.29 -20.41 0.69
N LEU A 164 -18.12 -20.00 -0.27
CA LEU A 164 -18.15 -18.62 -0.78
C LEU A 164 -18.43 -17.62 0.34
N TYR A 165 -19.43 -17.85 1.19
CA TYR A 165 -19.69 -16.97 2.34
C TYR A 165 -18.51 -16.87 3.32
N LEU A 166 -17.86 -18.00 3.65
CA LEU A 166 -16.70 -18.00 4.56
C LEU A 166 -15.50 -17.28 3.96
N VAL A 167 -15.30 -17.37 2.65
CA VAL A 167 -14.23 -16.66 1.94
C VAL A 167 -14.53 -15.16 1.90
N ALA A 168 -15.78 -14.76 1.66
CA ALA A 168 -16.18 -13.35 1.71
C ALA A 168 -15.94 -12.75 3.11
N GLU A 169 -16.33 -13.44 4.19
CA GLU A 169 -16.05 -12.98 5.56
C GLU A 169 -14.54 -12.91 5.85
N ARG A 170 -13.75 -13.85 5.30
CA ARG A 170 -12.30 -13.80 5.45
C ARG A 170 -11.69 -12.62 4.68
N MET A 171 -12.25 -12.28 3.53
CA MET A 171 -11.83 -11.13 2.71
C MET A 171 -12.14 -9.79 3.39
N GLU A 172 -13.20 -9.68 4.20
CA GLU A 172 -13.40 -8.49 5.06
C GLU A 172 -12.24 -8.27 6.04
N SER A 173 -11.68 -9.35 6.58
CA SER A 173 -10.57 -9.27 7.53
C SER A 173 -9.20 -9.14 6.86
N ASP A 174 -9.08 -9.61 5.61
CA ASP A 174 -7.87 -9.57 4.79
C ASP A 174 -8.24 -9.18 3.35
N PRO A 175 -8.41 -7.88 3.06
CA PRO A 175 -8.87 -7.43 1.74
C PRO A 175 -7.91 -7.80 0.61
N LEU A 176 -6.60 -7.85 0.88
CA LEU A 176 -5.58 -8.23 -0.11
C LEU A 176 -5.73 -9.66 -0.62
N MET A 177 -6.57 -10.48 0.03
CA MET A 177 -6.98 -11.78 -0.47
C MET A 177 -7.55 -11.71 -1.88
N ILE A 178 -8.22 -10.62 -2.30
CA ILE A 178 -8.72 -10.50 -3.67
C ILE A 178 -7.61 -10.60 -4.71
N LEU A 179 -6.42 -10.05 -4.43
CA LEU A 179 -5.23 -10.17 -5.29
C LEU A 179 -4.72 -11.61 -5.33
N THR A 180 -4.82 -12.31 -4.20
CA THR A 180 -4.47 -13.73 -4.08
C THR A 180 -5.40 -14.56 -4.96
N LEU A 181 -6.70 -14.28 -4.98
CA LEU A 181 -7.63 -14.94 -5.89
C LEU A 181 -7.33 -14.64 -7.37
N ARG A 182 -6.71 -13.50 -7.69
CA ARG A 182 -6.20 -13.16 -9.03
C ARG A 182 -4.82 -13.74 -9.35
N GLY A 183 -4.28 -14.60 -8.48
CA GLY A 183 -3.06 -15.38 -8.75
C GLY A 183 -1.77 -14.79 -8.17
N LEU A 184 -1.83 -13.71 -7.38
CA LEU A 184 -0.64 -13.15 -6.73
C LEU A 184 -0.88 -12.90 -5.25
N TYR A 185 -0.05 -13.52 -4.40
CA TYR A 185 -0.16 -13.39 -2.95
C TYR A 185 -0.10 -11.91 -2.51
N GLY A 186 -1.06 -11.47 -1.71
CA GLY A 186 -1.24 -10.06 -1.33
C GLY A 186 0.03 -9.38 -0.80
N PRO A 187 0.72 -9.95 0.22
CA PRO A 187 2.00 -9.42 0.70
C PRO A 187 3.07 -9.32 -0.40
N ARG A 188 3.15 -10.29 -1.31
CA ARG A 188 4.09 -10.27 -2.42
C ARG A 188 3.76 -9.15 -3.42
N PHE A 189 2.48 -8.83 -3.61
CA PHE A 189 2.07 -7.66 -4.40
C PHE A 189 2.55 -6.36 -3.75
N LEU A 190 2.41 -6.22 -2.43
CA LEU A 190 2.89 -5.02 -1.72
C LEU A 190 4.40 -4.86 -1.82
N GLU A 191 5.17 -5.94 -1.69
CA GLU A 191 6.62 -5.92 -1.90
C GLU A 191 6.98 -5.41 -3.29
N ARG A 192 6.38 -5.98 -4.34
CA ARG A 192 6.60 -5.54 -5.73
C ARG A 192 6.25 -4.08 -5.94
N LEU A 193 5.15 -3.62 -5.34
CA LEU A 193 4.71 -2.23 -5.42
C LEU A 193 5.71 -1.28 -4.73
N GLN A 194 6.25 -1.68 -3.57
CA GLN A 194 7.28 -0.91 -2.87
C GLN A 194 8.59 -0.85 -3.68
N GLU A 195 9.04 -1.99 -4.22
CA GLU A 195 10.23 -2.07 -5.09
C GLU A 195 10.08 -1.19 -6.34
N ALA A 196 8.95 -1.32 -7.07
CA ALA A 196 8.67 -0.52 -8.26
C ALA A 196 8.62 0.98 -7.94
N ARG A 197 8.10 1.35 -6.77
CA ARG A 197 8.08 2.74 -6.33
C ARG A 197 9.48 3.27 -5.99
N LEU A 198 10.31 2.48 -5.31
CA LEU A 198 11.70 2.85 -5.05
C LEU A 198 12.46 3.09 -6.35
N LEU A 199 12.23 2.28 -7.39
CA LEU A 199 12.81 2.47 -8.72
C LEU A 199 12.23 3.71 -9.42
N ALA A 200 10.90 3.88 -9.43
CA ALA A 200 10.25 5.03 -10.08
C ALA A 200 10.62 6.37 -9.41
N THR A 201 10.91 6.35 -8.12
CA THR A 201 11.35 7.52 -7.35
C THR A 201 12.87 7.62 -7.22
N SER A 202 13.63 6.61 -7.66
CA SER A 202 15.09 6.69 -7.71
C SER A 202 15.49 7.76 -8.73
N GLY A 203 16.05 8.87 -8.22
CA GLY A 203 16.33 10.09 -9.00
C GLY A 203 15.40 11.28 -8.71
N VAL A 204 14.20 11.05 -8.17
CA VAL A 204 13.23 12.09 -7.75
C VAL A 204 13.17 12.22 -6.22
N SER A 205 13.46 11.14 -5.49
CA SER A 205 13.59 11.14 -4.03
C SER A 205 14.89 11.80 -3.57
N ARG A 206 14.95 13.11 -3.71
CA ARG A 206 15.70 13.96 -2.79
C ARG A 206 14.87 14.05 -1.50
N ALA A 207 14.96 13.04 -0.63
CA ALA A 207 14.40 13.15 0.72
C ALA A 207 14.93 14.40 1.44
N HIS A 208 16.14 14.81 1.08
CA HIS A 208 16.68 16.14 1.31
C HIS A 208 17.25 16.70 0.01
N PRO A 209 17.00 17.98 -0.34
CA PRO A 209 17.81 18.64 -1.34
C PRO A 209 19.28 18.56 -0.86
N ILE A 210 20.15 18.03 -1.72
CA ILE A 210 21.59 18.17 -1.52
C ILE A 210 21.85 19.68 -1.54
N PRO A 211 22.34 20.28 -0.44
CA PRO A 211 22.56 21.72 -0.39
C PRO A 211 23.56 22.12 -1.48
N GLY A 212 23.46 23.36 -1.99
CA GLY A 212 24.40 23.87 -2.99
C GLY A 212 25.85 23.73 -2.55
N THR A 213 26.11 23.86 -1.24
CA THR A 213 27.44 23.65 -0.63
C THR A 213 28.01 22.24 -0.74
N ALA A 214 27.18 21.21 -0.95
CA ALA A 214 27.66 19.85 -1.18
C ALA A 214 28.19 19.65 -2.61
N VAL A 215 27.85 20.55 -3.55
CA VAL A 215 28.52 20.62 -4.86
C VAL A 215 29.97 21.10 -4.68
N THR A 216 30.24 21.94 -3.68
CA THR A 216 31.56 22.49 -3.35
C THR A 216 32.53 21.45 -2.75
N ILE A 217 32.05 20.29 -2.29
CA ILE A 217 32.94 19.20 -1.82
C ILE A 217 33.87 18.73 -2.94
N ARG A 218 33.46 18.84 -4.21
CA ARG A 218 34.28 18.46 -5.36
C ARG A 218 35.37 19.48 -5.72
N ALA A 219 35.38 20.65 -5.09
CA ALA A 219 36.33 21.74 -5.36
C ALA A 219 37.24 22.05 -4.16
N LEU A 220 37.25 21.21 -3.13
CA LEU A 220 38.15 21.41 -2.00
C LEU A 220 39.60 21.15 -2.41
N PRO A 221 40.56 21.99 -1.97
CA PRO A 221 41.97 21.75 -2.20
C PRO A 221 42.41 20.43 -1.52
N PRO A 222 43.50 19.81 -1.99
CA PRO A 222 44.10 18.64 -1.34
C PRO A 222 44.33 18.88 0.15
N MET A 223 44.23 17.82 0.96
CA MET A 223 44.29 17.91 2.42
C MET A 223 45.55 18.62 2.91
N GLU A 224 46.67 18.41 2.24
CA GLU A 224 47.99 18.99 2.54
C GLU A 224 47.98 20.53 2.48
N GLN A 225 47.13 21.11 1.62
CA GLN A 225 46.95 22.56 1.48
C GLN A 225 45.88 23.12 2.42
N ALA A 226 45.12 22.26 3.09
CA ALA A 226 44.04 22.63 4.00
C ALA A 226 44.42 22.46 5.48
N ILE A 227 45.60 21.92 5.81
CA ILE A 227 46.00 21.58 7.20
C ILE A 227 45.88 22.78 8.15
N GLU A 228 46.34 23.96 7.73
CA GLU A 228 46.35 25.16 8.57
C GLU A 228 44.94 25.64 8.94
N ASN A 229 43.97 25.41 8.06
CA ASN A 229 42.58 25.83 8.23
C ASN A 229 41.62 24.66 8.45
N PHE A 230 42.13 23.44 8.65
CA PHE A 230 41.35 22.21 8.74
C PHE A 230 40.35 22.24 9.90
N TRP A 231 40.77 22.82 11.02
CA TRP A 231 39.94 22.98 12.22
C TRP A 231 39.09 24.26 12.19
N ASN A 232 39.29 25.13 11.19
CA ASN A 232 38.51 26.34 11.04
C ASN A 232 37.31 26.05 10.16
N THR A 233 36.13 26.10 10.77
CA THR A 233 34.87 26.09 10.03
C THR A 233 34.76 27.44 9.31
N GLY A 234 35.27 27.53 8.09
CA GLY A 234 35.17 28.74 7.26
C GLY A 234 33.72 29.16 7.01
N THR A 235 33.52 30.20 6.20
CA THR A 235 32.19 30.77 5.93
C THR A 235 31.20 29.74 5.36
N GLY A 236 31.67 28.66 4.73
CA GLY A 236 30.82 27.59 4.19
C GLY A 236 29.89 26.92 5.20
N LEU A 237 30.26 26.81 6.49
CA LEU A 237 29.37 26.26 7.52
C LEU A 237 28.25 27.25 7.89
N GLU A 238 28.59 28.53 8.01
CA GLU A 238 27.61 29.59 8.29
C GLU A 238 26.69 29.81 7.08
N THR A 239 27.23 29.78 5.86
CA THR A 239 26.44 29.80 4.62
C THR A 239 25.53 28.58 4.53
N PHE A 240 26.02 27.37 4.83
CA PHE A 240 25.16 26.17 4.90
C PHE A 240 24.06 26.33 5.94
N ARG A 241 24.34 26.85 7.14
CA ARG A 241 23.33 27.11 8.18
C ARG A 241 22.28 28.11 7.71
N ARG A 242 22.69 29.16 6.98
CA ARG A 242 21.79 30.18 6.39
C ARG A 242 20.94 29.66 5.24
N GLU A 243 21.54 28.89 4.32
CA GLU A 243 20.85 28.31 3.16
C GLU A 243 19.85 27.22 3.57
N ARG A 244 20.06 26.57 4.73
CA ARG A 244 19.16 25.53 5.25
C ARG A 244 17.89 26.09 5.89
N ARG A 245 17.16 26.98 5.21
CA ARG A 245 15.75 27.21 5.49
C ARG A 245 14.92 26.07 4.90
N MET A 246 14.94 24.92 5.56
CA MET A 246 14.02 23.84 5.22
C MET A 246 12.62 24.24 5.68
N GLU A 247 11.80 24.68 4.73
CA GLU A 247 10.37 24.84 4.93
C GLU A 247 9.72 23.46 4.98
N TYR A 248 9.69 22.87 6.17
CA TYR A 248 8.85 21.72 6.42
C TYR A 248 7.40 22.18 6.60
N ALA A 249 6.46 21.44 6.03
CA ALA A 249 5.06 21.60 6.39
C ALA A 249 4.94 21.44 7.93
N PRO A 250 4.30 22.38 8.64
CA PRO A 250 4.13 22.31 10.08
C PRO A 250 3.55 20.95 10.48
N HIS A 251 4.17 20.34 11.51
CA HIS A 251 3.70 19.09 12.10
C HIS A 251 3.64 17.89 11.15
N ALA A 252 4.40 17.88 10.03
CA ALA A 252 4.36 16.80 9.04
C ALA A 252 4.53 15.39 9.64
N LEU A 253 5.43 15.24 10.62
CA LEU A 253 5.64 13.97 11.33
C LEU A 253 4.44 13.59 12.20
N LEU A 254 3.86 14.56 12.90
CA LEU A 254 2.68 14.35 13.75
C LEU A 254 1.45 13.97 12.92
N ARG A 255 1.26 14.60 11.75
CA ARG A 255 0.18 14.27 10.80
C ARG A 255 0.33 12.86 10.25
N ARG A 256 1.56 12.41 9.99
CA ARG A 256 1.86 11.06 9.49
C ARG A 256 1.65 9.98 10.55
N LEU A 257 1.92 10.30 11.82
CA LEU A 257 1.74 9.37 12.94
C LEU A 257 0.27 9.22 13.36
N GLY A 258 -0.57 10.23 13.09
CA GLY A 258 -1.98 10.19 13.43
C GLY A 258 -2.23 10.24 14.95
N ASN A 259 -3.47 9.95 15.36
CA ASN A 259 -3.86 10.00 16.76
C ASN A 259 -3.17 8.90 17.58
N ALA A 260 -2.61 9.28 18.74
CA ALA A 260 -1.99 8.31 19.64
C ALA A 260 -3.05 7.40 20.29
N PRO A 261 -2.75 6.11 20.49
CA PRO A 261 -3.67 5.14 21.13
C PRO A 261 -3.75 5.30 22.66
N LEU A 262 -3.19 6.36 23.22
CA LEU A 262 -3.13 6.60 24.67
C LEU A 262 -4.35 7.43 25.11
N GLU A 263 -5.06 6.94 26.12
CA GLU A 263 -6.17 7.68 26.73
C GLU A 263 -5.64 8.77 27.66
N GLY A 264 -6.05 10.02 27.40
CA GLY A 264 -5.64 11.19 28.18
C GLY A 264 -6.66 12.29 28.10
N ARG A 265 -6.53 13.29 28.98
CA ARG A 265 -7.48 14.42 29.09
C ARG A 265 -7.56 15.28 27.81
N PHE A 266 -6.54 15.22 26.96
CA PHE A 266 -6.45 15.96 25.69
C PHE A 266 -5.78 15.10 24.60
N PRO A 267 -6.08 15.34 23.31
CA PRO A 267 -5.41 14.66 22.20
C PRO A 267 -3.90 14.97 22.19
N LEU A 268 -3.06 13.94 22.34
CA LEU A 268 -1.60 14.07 22.44
C LEU A 268 -0.98 14.79 21.23
N VAL A 269 -1.51 14.53 20.02
CA VAL A 269 -1.06 15.15 18.78
C VAL A 269 -1.22 16.67 18.83
N GLY A 270 -2.35 17.15 19.37
CA GLY A 270 -2.62 18.58 19.50
C GLY A 270 -1.72 19.27 20.52
N LEU A 271 -1.44 18.60 21.63
CA LEU A 271 -0.49 19.08 22.65
C LEU A 271 0.94 19.17 22.09
N LEU A 272 1.40 18.13 21.39
CA LEU A 272 2.71 18.14 20.78
C LEU A 272 2.81 19.22 19.69
N ALA A 273 1.77 19.39 18.89
CA ALA A 273 1.73 20.42 17.86
C ALA A 273 1.95 21.83 18.44
N SER A 274 1.29 22.17 19.54
CA SER A 274 1.46 23.48 20.19
C SER A 274 2.83 23.67 20.83
N ILE A 275 3.43 22.61 21.38
CA ILE A 275 4.80 22.63 21.89
C ILE A 275 5.78 22.87 20.75
N TYR A 276 5.64 22.13 19.63
CA TYR A 276 6.50 22.30 18.45
C TYR A 276 6.37 23.70 17.85
N ASP A 277 5.16 24.28 17.80
CA ASP A 277 4.97 25.65 17.32
C ASP A 277 5.67 26.66 18.23
N SER A 278 5.55 26.51 19.54
CA SER A 278 6.19 27.40 20.52
C SER A 278 7.72 27.35 20.41
N VAL A 279 8.27 26.14 20.29
CA VAL A 279 9.72 25.93 20.09
C VAL A 279 10.17 26.49 18.74
N ALA A 280 9.40 26.29 17.67
CA ALA A 280 9.73 26.80 16.34
C ALA A 280 9.75 28.34 16.30
N VAL A 281 8.81 29.01 16.98
CA VAL A 281 8.80 30.48 17.10
C VAL A 281 10.02 30.98 17.87
N ALA A 282 10.33 30.36 19.01
CA ALA A 282 11.48 30.74 19.82
C ALA A 282 12.82 30.53 19.07
N ALA A 283 12.96 29.40 18.38
CA ALA A 283 14.15 29.09 17.59
C ALA A 283 14.32 30.06 16.40
N ARG A 284 13.23 30.43 15.71
CA ARG A 284 13.27 31.43 14.62
C ARG A 284 13.75 32.78 15.14
N ARG A 285 13.20 33.23 16.27
CA ARG A 285 13.63 34.48 16.91
C ARG A 285 15.12 34.48 17.26
N GLN A 286 15.63 33.38 17.84
CA GLN A 286 17.06 33.26 18.16
C GLN A 286 17.94 33.28 16.90
N LEU A 287 17.48 32.66 15.81
CA LEU A 287 18.21 32.68 14.54
C LEU A 287 18.22 34.08 13.92
N ASP A 288 17.09 34.79 13.95
CA ASP A 288 17.01 36.17 13.45
C ASP A 288 17.92 37.11 14.27
N GLU A 289 17.95 36.96 15.61
CA GLU A 289 18.86 37.71 16.49
C GLU A 289 20.35 37.42 16.19
N LEU A 290 20.70 36.18 15.81
CA LEU A 290 22.07 35.81 15.42
C LEU A 290 22.44 36.35 14.03
N ASP A 291 21.49 36.40 13.10
CA ASP A 291 21.69 36.99 11.77
C ASP A 291 21.90 38.52 11.86
N ASP A 292 21.16 39.22 12.71
CA ASP A 292 21.35 40.65 12.97
C ASP A 292 22.76 40.96 13.53
N VAL A 293 23.25 40.12 14.45
CA VAL A 293 24.61 40.24 15.00
C VAL A 293 25.68 39.93 13.95
N ALA A 294 25.47 38.91 13.13
CA ALA A 294 26.42 38.55 12.08
C ALA A 294 26.49 39.60 10.95
N VAL A 295 25.38 40.30 10.64
CA VAL A 295 25.37 41.44 9.71
C VAL A 295 26.10 42.65 10.30
N ALA A 296 25.98 42.89 11.62
CA ALA A 296 26.67 44.00 12.29
C ALA A 296 28.19 43.80 12.42
N VAL A 297 28.70 42.57 12.35
CA VAL A 297 30.12 42.21 12.49
C VAL A 297 30.83 42.10 11.12
N ALA A 298 30.10 42.08 10.00
CA ALA A 298 30.70 42.01 8.68
C ALA A 298 31.44 43.32 8.32
N PRO A 299 32.72 43.29 7.93
CA PRO A 299 33.41 44.48 7.46
C PRO A 299 32.74 45.03 6.19
N PRO A 300 32.68 46.35 5.98
CA PRO A 300 32.09 46.92 4.78
C PRO A 300 32.84 46.43 3.53
N PRO A 301 32.16 46.25 2.39
CA PRO A 301 32.80 45.79 1.17
C PRO A 301 33.87 46.80 0.74
N GLU A 302 35.09 46.31 0.51
CA GLU A 302 36.15 47.12 -0.09
C GLU A 302 35.69 47.58 -1.48
N VAL A 303 35.59 48.90 -1.64
CA VAL A 303 35.33 49.54 -2.93
C VAL A 303 36.64 49.49 -3.69
N ASP A 304 36.70 48.65 -4.71
CA ASP A 304 37.86 48.56 -5.61
C ASP A 304 37.92 49.84 -6.47
N ASP A 305 38.70 50.82 -6.03
CA ASP A 305 39.00 52.05 -6.77
C ASP A 305 40.07 51.76 -7.84
N THR A 306 39.69 51.01 -8.87
CA THR A 306 40.48 50.98 -10.11
C THR A 306 40.16 52.22 -10.92
N GLY A 307 40.78 53.34 -10.57
CA GLY A 307 40.83 54.55 -11.37
C GLY A 307 41.34 54.25 -12.77
N GLY A 308 40.45 54.38 -13.76
CA GLY A 308 40.80 54.40 -15.17
C GLY A 308 41.67 55.62 -15.48
N ARG A 309 42.98 55.41 -15.60
CA ARG A 309 43.87 56.37 -16.27
C ARG A 309 43.73 56.18 -17.78
N GLU A 310 43.16 57.19 -18.42
CA GLU A 310 43.27 57.45 -19.85
C GLU A 310 44.75 57.44 -20.26
N HIS A 311 45.10 56.57 -21.21
CA HIS A 311 46.29 56.74 -22.04
C HIS A 311 45.85 56.87 -23.49
N ASP A 312 45.98 58.11 -23.94
CA ASP A 312 45.80 58.67 -25.26
C ASP A 312 47.15 58.52 -25.99
N GLU A 313 47.19 57.80 -27.11
CA GLU A 313 48.30 57.85 -28.09
C GLU A 313 47.74 57.54 -29.49
N PRO A 314 48.34 58.09 -30.57
CA PRO A 314 47.59 58.79 -31.59
C PRO A 314 47.53 58.07 -32.94
N ASP A 315 46.64 58.65 -33.75
CA ASP A 315 46.39 58.51 -35.18
C ASP A 315 47.65 58.35 -36.04
N ASP A 316 47.69 57.29 -36.86
CA ASP A 316 48.41 57.29 -38.13
C ASP A 316 47.62 56.47 -39.15
N ALA A 317 47.05 57.21 -40.10
CA ALA A 317 46.40 56.72 -41.30
C ALA A 317 47.46 56.26 -42.32
N GLU A 318 47.29 55.06 -42.88
CA GLU A 318 47.78 54.77 -44.22
C GLU A 318 46.77 53.91 -44.99
N ALA A 319 46.25 54.52 -46.05
CA ALA A 319 45.48 53.88 -47.10
C ALA A 319 46.37 52.93 -47.91
N LEU A 320 45.78 51.87 -48.50
CA LEU A 320 45.95 51.52 -49.92
C LEU A 320 45.05 50.33 -50.32
N ASP A 321 44.41 50.50 -51.47
CA ASP A 321 43.62 49.57 -52.27
C ASP A 321 44.23 48.16 -52.43
N THR A 322 43.42 47.11 -52.36
CA THR A 322 42.98 46.29 -53.52
C THR A 322 41.97 45.21 -53.11
#